data_AF-A0A942BR20-F1
#
_entry.id   AF-A0A942BR20-F1
#
_cell.length_a   1.000
_cell.length_b   1.000
_cell.length_c   1.000
_cell.angle_alpha   90.00
_cell.angle_beta   90.00
_cell.angle_gamma   90.00
#
_symmetry.space_group_name_H-M   'P 1'
#
loop_
_entity.id
_entity.type
_entity.pdbx_description
1 polymer ?
#
loop_
_entity_poly.entity_id
_entity_poly.type
_entity_poly.pdbx_seq_one_letter_code
_entity_poly.pdbx_strand_id
1 'polypeptide(L)'
;MRAPPRRVLLAALSLVPSLRAGIVSGRVVDEAGAPISGVRVYPDRPRHVTLVAPPPQAVTDSEGRFHLTIGDHEKLLCVEKDGWQRDLVPATEWNADIHLRPAPEFRVEKVLVVRLDFAKAHPEASDATLRHILFSREPGVASAANYLYEVSKGSLVLEEGAWRRMLDPNHERPTEPVKEAIADTVLLALKDEAFGNLDRVDNRTGALRPDGKPDHVWVFTPGAPQAVTADPSDIQAASMLRPLPWEPSARWGVTVMSEMSPLGNIVHEAFHEMGEDHVDDLYQGCDDPLTAGIWDLMDIGMYRGWDRNHLDPPWQEDWGYSPSQPGAWVRKDLWYYGRFKATVGSLKLTPGVGGWTGWIRPLERAPGAEPQQVVVADPNVRGAYWTFEVRRPWGFDGGRVGFRWGAGYEGLIVAHVDPDLVSVEDDPQGPERVLDAHPHTPEPPAPRFPCGRYELDDAAFNLGPGENPRGGEGPLRFEVLATDASGRMEVRITLAAPRAGRPRRKR
;
A
#
# COMPACT_ATOMS: atom_id res chain seq x y z
N MET A 1 -3.27 -73.29 17.40
CA MET A 1 -4.00 -72.04 17.08
C MET A 1 -3.26 -70.90 17.77
N ARG A 2 -2.82 -69.78 17.20
CA ARG A 2 -2.73 -69.21 15.83
C ARG A 2 -1.50 -68.27 15.90
N ALA A 3 -0.70 -68.23 14.84
CA ALA A 3 0.26 -67.15 14.58
C ALA A 3 -0.51 -65.88 14.06
N PRO A 4 0.13 -64.70 13.97
CA PRO A 4 -0.44 -63.37 14.26
C PRO A 4 -1.21 -62.74 13.08
N PRO A 5 -1.68 -61.49 13.23
CA PRO A 5 -1.59 -60.53 12.13
C PRO A 5 -0.59 -59.42 12.46
N ARG A 6 0.36 -59.27 11.54
CA ARG A 6 1.22 -58.12 11.33
C ARG A 6 0.35 -56.85 11.26
N ARG A 7 0.63 -55.85 12.09
CA ARG A 7 0.17 -54.49 11.82
C ARG A 7 0.99 -53.96 10.64
N VAL A 8 0.33 -53.87 9.49
CA VAL A 8 0.82 -53.11 8.34
C VAL A 8 0.85 -51.65 8.77
N LEU A 9 2.05 -51.11 8.93
CA LEU A 9 2.26 -49.67 8.94
C LEU A 9 1.98 -49.20 7.51
N LEU A 10 0.79 -48.65 7.25
CA LEU A 10 0.59 -47.84 6.06
C LEU A 10 1.39 -46.55 6.27
N ALA A 11 2.60 -46.51 5.69
CA ALA A 11 3.27 -45.26 5.44
C ALA A 11 2.40 -44.49 4.45
N ALA A 12 1.70 -43.45 4.93
CA ALA A 12 1.22 -42.40 4.07
C ALA A 12 2.46 -41.70 3.51
N LEU A 13 2.91 -42.15 2.34
CA LEU A 13 3.79 -41.37 1.48
C LEU A 13 3.01 -40.13 1.08
N SER A 14 3.18 -39.05 1.83
CA SER A 14 2.85 -37.70 1.38
C SER A 14 3.66 -37.47 0.11
N LEU A 15 2.99 -37.54 -1.05
CA LEU A 15 3.52 -37.04 -2.30
C LEU A 15 3.72 -35.53 -2.12
N VAL A 16 4.92 -35.12 -1.72
CA VAL A 16 5.38 -33.77 -1.98
C VAL A 16 5.48 -33.67 -3.50
N PRO A 17 4.67 -32.82 -4.17
CA PRO A 17 4.86 -32.61 -5.59
C PRO A 17 6.30 -32.16 -5.78
N SER A 18 7.06 -32.92 -6.57
CA SER A 18 8.42 -32.55 -6.94
C SER A 18 8.32 -31.26 -7.75
N LEU A 19 8.49 -30.12 -7.07
CA LEU A 19 8.65 -28.81 -7.69
C LEU A 19 9.86 -28.93 -8.61
N ARG A 20 9.61 -29.05 -9.92
CA ARG A 20 10.67 -28.86 -10.90
C ARG A 20 11.08 -27.40 -10.78
N ALA A 21 12.35 -27.20 -10.47
CA ALA A 21 12.94 -25.89 -10.42
C ALA A 21 13.46 -25.55 -11.82
N GLY A 22 12.99 -24.45 -12.38
CA GLY A 22 13.51 -23.85 -13.60
C GLY A 22 14.63 -22.86 -13.28
N ILE A 23 15.60 -22.73 -14.17
CA ILE A 23 16.59 -21.65 -14.12
C ILE A 23 16.07 -20.52 -15.01
N VAL A 24 15.85 -19.36 -14.42
CA VAL A 24 15.61 -18.11 -15.16
C VAL A 24 16.90 -17.33 -15.21
N SER A 25 17.26 -16.88 -16.41
CA SER A 25 18.45 -16.06 -16.65
C SER A 25 18.02 -14.83 -17.43
N GLY A 26 18.62 -13.70 -17.15
CA GLY A 26 18.29 -12.45 -17.82
C GLY A 26 19.37 -11.40 -17.63
N ARG A 27 19.12 -10.22 -18.16
CA ARG A 27 20.02 -9.08 -18.09
C ARG A 27 19.22 -7.83 -17.73
N VAL A 28 19.77 -7.03 -16.81
CA VAL A 28 19.19 -5.74 -16.41
C VAL A 28 20.05 -4.62 -16.98
N VAL A 29 19.40 -3.67 -17.63
CA VAL A 29 20.03 -2.56 -18.34
C VAL A 29 19.31 -1.24 -18.05
N ASP A 30 19.98 -0.12 -18.32
CA ASP A 30 19.35 1.19 -18.32
C ASP A 30 18.63 1.49 -19.65
N GLU A 31 18.11 2.72 -19.81
CA GLU A 31 17.45 3.14 -21.05
C GLU A 31 18.39 3.21 -22.26
N ALA A 32 19.70 3.37 -22.03
CA ALA A 32 20.72 3.36 -23.08
C ALA A 32 21.20 1.94 -23.42
N GLY A 33 20.72 0.91 -22.71
CA GLY A 33 21.15 -0.48 -22.87
C GLY A 33 22.46 -0.83 -22.13
N ALA A 34 22.97 0.10 -21.30
CA ALA A 34 24.15 -0.14 -20.48
C ALA A 34 23.80 -1.09 -19.32
N PRO A 35 24.67 -2.06 -19.01
CA PRO A 35 24.40 -3.04 -17.96
C PRO A 35 24.35 -2.40 -16.57
N ILE A 36 23.40 -2.84 -15.73
CA ILE A 36 23.29 -2.38 -14.34
C ILE A 36 23.70 -3.52 -13.40
N SER A 37 24.83 -3.34 -12.71
CA SER A 37 25.32 -4.27 -11.69
C SER A 37 24.68 -4.05 -10.33
N GLY A 38 24.60 -5.08 -9.50
CA GLY A 38 24.13 -4.96 -8.12
C GLY A 38 22.60 -4.78 -8.00
N VAL A 39 21.84 -5.21 -8.99
CA VAL A 39 20.37 -5.24 -8.96
C VAL A 39 19.93 -6.52 -8.28
N ARG A 40 19.04 -6.43 -7.29
CA ARG A 40 18.44 -7.61 -6.66
C ARG A 40 17.30 -8.11 -7.53
N VAL A 41 17.32 -9.40 -7.83
CA VAL A 41 16.29 -10.10 -8.61
C VAL A 41 15.81 -11.31 -7.81
N TYR A 42 14.51 -11.39 -7.58
CA TYR A 42 13.91 -12.48 -6.80
C TYR A 42 12.45 -12.70 -7.24
N PRO A 43 11.88 -13.90 -7.07
CA PRO A 43 10.49 -14.14 -7.45
C PRO A 43 9.55 -13.37 -6.54
N ASP A 44 8.47 -12.83 -7.13
CA ASP A 44 7.39 -12.17 -6.39
C ASP A 44 6.49 -13.20 -5.68
N ARG A 45 7.02 -13.82 -4.61
CA ARG A 45 6.34 -14.91 -3.87
C ARG A 45 5.44 -14.36 -2.76
N PRO A 46 4.19 -14.83 -2.65
CA PRO A 46 3.44 -14.76 -1.40
C PRO A 46 4.04 -15.73 -0.35
N ARG A 47 3.90 -15.42 0.94
CA ARG A 47 4.13 -16.38 2.03
C ARG A 47 2.87 -17.25 2.21
N HIS A 48 2.57 -18.14 1.27
CA HIS A 48 1.50 -19.13 1.49
C HIS A 48 1.85 -20.15 2.59
N VAL A 49 3.09 -20.19 3.05
CA VAL A 49 3.57 -21.02 4.14
C VAL A 49 4.63 -20.19 4.83
N THR A 50 4.77 -20.27 6.16
CA THR A 50 6.00 -19.86 6.84
C THR A 50 7.17 -20.39 6.02
N LEU A 51 7.83 -19.50 5.29
CA LEU A 51 8.93 -19.89 4.42
C LEU A 51 9.99 -20.49 5.35
N VAL A 52 10.22 -21.80 5.24
CA VAL A 52 11.31 -22.48 5.95
C VAL A 52 12.66 -21.86 5.53
N ALA A 53 12.70 -21.19 4.37
CA ALA A 53 13.83 -20.42 3.87
C ALA A 53 13.40 -19.17 3.08
N PRO A 54 14.15 -18.05 3.13
CA PRO A 54 13.88 -16.85 2.35
C PRO A 54 13.77 -17.14 0.83
N PRO A 55 13.05 -16.31 0.05
CA PRO A 55 12.95 -16.52 -1.38
C PRO A 55 14.35 -16.54 -2.03
N PRO A 56 14.57 -17.36 -3.07
CA PRO A 56 15.84 -17.35 -3.79
C PRO A 56 16.05 -15.95 -4.36
N GLN A 57 17.29 -15.47 -4.30
CA GLN A 57 17.68 -14.16 -4.82
C GLN A 57 18.95 -14.28 -5.65
N ALA A 58 19.05 -13.41 -6.64
CA ALA A 58 20.23 -13.18 -7.44
C ALA A 58 20.60 -11.69 -7.41
N VAL A 59 21.88 -11.41 -7.58
CA VAL A 59 22.39 -10.04 -7.73
C VAL A 59 23.06 -9.95 -9.09
N THR A 60 22.73 -8.94 -9.88
CA THR A 60 23.33 -8.80 -11.21
C THR A 60 24.84 -8.54 -11.14
N ASP A 61 25.59 -9.18 -12.03
CA ASP A 61 27.03 -8.98 -12.18
C ASP A 61 27.37 -7.67 -12.92
N SER A 62 28.66 -7.46 -13.24
CA SER A 62 29.13 -6.28 -13.99
C SER A 62 28.58 -6.17 -15.42
N GLU A 63 28.07 -7.26 -15.99
CA GLU A 63 27.39 -7.27 -17.29
C GLU A 63 25.86 -7.15 -17.15
N GLY A 64 25.38 -6.93 -15.93
CA GLY A 64 23.95 -6.83 -15.62
C GLY A 64 23.23 -8.17 -15.62
N ARG A 65 23.96 -9.31 -15.68
CA ARG A 65 23.35 -10.63 -15.82
C ARG A 65 22.99 -11.24 -14.47
N PHE A 66 21.90 -11.98 -14.43
CA PHE A 66 21.50 -12.79 -13.28
C PHE A 66 21.13 -14.21 -13.71
N HIS A 67 21.29 -15.14 -12.78
CA HIS A 67 20.80 -16.52 -12.89
C HIS A 67 20.08 -16.85 -11.59
N LEU A 68 18.83 -17.29 -11.68
CA LEU A 68 17.97 -17.50 -10.53
C LEU A 68 17.18 -18.80 -10.70
N THR A 69 17.34 -19.70 -9.74
CA THR A 69 16.57 -20.94 -9.69
C THR A 69 15.23 -20.68 -9.03
N ILE A 70 14.13 -20.86 -9.76
CA ILE A 70 12.77 -20.62 -9.29
C ILE A 70 11.85 -21.82 -9.58
N GLY A 71 10.66 -21.85 -8.97
CA GLY A 71 9.68 -22.90 -9.27
C GLY A 71 8.91 -22.61 -10.55
N ASP A 72 8.43 -23.64 -11.25
CA ASP A 72 7.65 -23.51 -12.49
C ASP A 72 6.33 -22.70 -12.35
N HIS A 73 5.89 -22.46 -11.11
CA HIS A 73 4.70 -21.68 -10.80
C HIS A 73 4.95 -20.17 -10.72
N GLU A 74 6.21 -19.72 -10.65
CA GLU A 74 6.49 -18.28 -10.61
C GLU A 74 6.03 -17.61 -11.90
N LYS A 75 5.38 -16.45 -11.76
CA LYS A 75 4.92 -15.64 -12.89
C LYS A 75 5.54 -14.26 -12.94
N LEU A 76 6.24 -13.84 -11.88
CA LEU A 76 6.74 -12.49 -11.71
C LEU A 76 8.10 -12.48 -11.01
N LEU A 77 8.98 -11.59 -11.46
CA LEU A 77 10.22 -11.25 -10.79
C LEU A 77 10.11 -9.82 -10.27
N CYS A 78 10.48 -9.61 -9.01
CA CYS A 78 10.78 -8.28 -8.54
C CYS A 78 12.22 -7.94 -8.90
N VAL A 79 12.41 -6.73 -9.41
CA VAL A 79 13.71 -6.21 -9.81
C VAL A 79 13.88 -4.85 -9.12
N GLU A 80 14.86 -4.76 -8.23
CA GLU A 80 15.06 -3.55 -7.43
C GLU A 80 16.51 -3.22 -7.14
N LYS A 81 16.78 -1.91 -7.07
CA LYS A 81 18.06 -1.31 -6.74
C LYS A 81 17.82 0.12 -6.27
N ASP A 82 18.44 0.53 -5.18
CA ASP A 82 18.32 1.90 -4.69
C ASP A 82 18.79 2.91 -5.74
N GLY A 83 18.04 4.00 -5.89
CA GLY A 83 18.22 4.98 -6.96
C GLY A 83 17.60 4.58 -8.30
N TRP A 84 16.94 3.41 -8.40
CA TRP A 84 16.27 2.94 -9.60
C TRP A 84 14.79 2.65 -9.34
N GLN A 85 13.96 2.83 -10.37
CA GLN A 85 12.56 2.48 -10.32
C GLN A 85 12.43 0.96 -10.18
N ARG A 86 11.81 0.52 -9.10
CA ARG A 86 11.45 -0.89 -8.89
C ARG A 86 10.40 -1.33 -9.90
N ASP A 87 10.55 -2.52 -10.47
CA ASP A 87 9.55 -3.16 -11.34
C ASP A 87 9.19 -4.59 -10.90
N LEU A 88 8.00 -5.02 -11.31
CA LEU A 88 7.49 -6.39 -11.22
C LEU A 88 7.40 -6.98 -12.63
N VAL A 89 8.41 -7.73 -13.05
CA VAL A 89 8.55 -8.20 -14.43
C VAL A 89 7.85 -9.55 -14.62
N PRO A 90 6.81 -9.64 -15.49
CA PRO A 90 6.07 -10.88 -15.74
C PRO A 90 6.88 -11.88 -16.57
N ALA A 91 6.53 -13.15 -16.47
CA ALA A 91 7.23 -14.25 -17.13
C ALA A 91 7.34 -14.10 -18.65
N THR A 92 6.37 -13.43 -19.27
CA THR A 92 6.38 -13.12 -20.71
C THR A 92 7.50 -12.17 -21.12
N GLU A 93 8.09 -11.44 -20.17
CA GLU A 93 9.13 -10.42 -20.41
C GLU A 93 10.54 -10.90 -20.00
N TRP A 94 10.70 -12.05 -19.35
CA TRP A 94 12.01 -12.50 -18.82
C TRP A 94 13.08 -12.80 -19.87
N ASN A 95 12.67 -13.09 -21.11
CA ASN A 95 13.58 -13.46 -22.19
C ASN A 95 14.19 -12.23 -22.91
N ALA A 96 13.81 -11.02 -22.51
CA ALA A 96 14.34 -9.76 -23.03
C ALA A 96 15.24 -9.06 -21.99
N ASP A 97 15.95 -8.02 -22.43
CA ASP A 97 16.62 -7.11 -21.52
C ASP A 97 15.57 -6.41 -20.64
N ILE A 98 15.75 -6.48 -19.33
CA ILE A 98 14.90 -5.82 -18.34
C ILE A 98 15.43 -4.39 -18.16
N HIS A 99 14.63 -3.41 -18.58
CA HIS A 99 15.02 -2.00 -18.49
C HIS A 99 14.61 -1.42 -17.14
N LEU A 100 15.57 -0.85 -16.40
CA LEU A 100 15.30 0.01 -15.25
C LEU A 100 15.59 1.46 -15.60
N ARG A 101 14.85 2.35 -14.94
CA ARG A 101 15.02 3.80 -15.02
C ARG A 101 15.53 4.34 -13.70
N PRO A 102 16.33 5.41 -13.68
CA PRO A 102 16.63 6.12 -12.44
C PRO A 102 15.35 6.57 -11.73
N ALA A 103 15.30 6.45 -10.41
CA ALA A 103 14.22 7.00 -9.59
C ALA A 103 14.48 8.50 -9.37
N PRO A 104 13.70 9.42 -9.98
CA PRO A 104 14.04 10.84 -10.03
C PRO A 104 13.99 11.55 -8.68
N GLU A 105 13.16 11.06 -7.75
CA GLU A 105 12.98 11.62 -6.40
C GLU A 105 13.54 10.66 -5.35
N PHE A 106 14.58 9.89 -5.70
CA PHE A 106 15.19 8.92 -4.79
C PHE A 106 15.66 9.59 -3.51
N ARG A 107 15.20 9.06 -2.36
CA ARG A 107 15.56 9.55 -1.05
C ARG A 107 15.55 8.48 0.02
N VAL A 108 16.32 8.79 1.07
CA VAL A 108 16.41 7.99 2.28
C VAL A 108 15.87 8.85 3.42
N GLU A 109 14.72 8.47 3.95
CA GLU A 109 14.03 9.17 5.04
C GLU A 109 14.21 8.38 6.34
N LYS A 110 14.44 9.10 7.44
CA LYS A 110 14.81 8.50 8.71
C LYS A 110 13.77 8.75 9.77
N VAL A 111 13.41 7.69 10.49
CA VAL A 111 12.41 7.78 11.56
C VAL A 111 13.10 7.89 12.91
N LEU A 112 12.67 8.88 13.70
CA LEU A 112 12.90 8.91 15.14
C LEU A 112 11.80 8.09 15.83
N VAL A 113 12.15 6.90 16.31
CA VAL A 113 11.24 6.04 17.06
C VAL A 113 11.34 6.33 18.55
N VAL A 114 10.21 6.64 19.18
CA VAL A 114 10.08 6.85 20.63
C VAL A 114 9.26 5.70 21.22
N ARG A 115 9.88 4.91 22.10
CA ARG A 115 9.20 3.94 22.97
C ARG A 115 8.83 4.66 24.26
N LEU A 116 7.54 4.94 24.45
CA LEU A 116 7.06 5.67 25.60
C LEU A 116 6.50 4.69 26.64
N ASP A 117 7.23 4.50 27.73
CA ASP A 117 6.83 3.67 28.86
C ASP A 117 5.91 4.44 29.82
N PHE A 118 5.14 3.69 30.62
CA PHE A 118 4.22 4.23 31.63
C PHE A 118 4.37 3.48 32.95
N ALA A 119 4.00 4.11 34.07
CA ALA A 119 4.16 3.51 35.39
C ALA A 119 3.35 2.21 35.61
N LYS A 120 2.19 2.07 34.94
CA LYS A 120 1.27 0.92 35.09
C LYS A 120 0.92 0.22 33.77
N ALA A 121 1.73 0.41 32.73
CA ALA A 121 1.63 -0.33 31.47
C ALA A 121 3.04 -0.74 31.01
N HIS A 122 3.17 -1.98 30.54
CA HIS A 122 4.47 -2.55 30.15
C HIS A 122 4.44 -3.01 28.70
N PRO A 123 5.52 -2.79 27.95
CA PRO A 123 5.65 -3.31 26.60
C PRO A 123 5.49 -4.83 26.52
N GLU A 124 4.60 -5.29 25.64
CA GLU A 124 4.44 -6.68 25.21
C GLU A 124 5.30 -6.97 23.98
N ALA A 125 5.43 -6.02 23.06
CA ALA A 125 6.26 -6.16 21.87
C ALA A 125 7.75 -5.91 22.19
N SER A 126 8.63 -6.78 21.67
CA SER A 126 10.07 -6.54 21.76
C SER A 126 10.51 -5.46 20.77
N ASP A 127 11.57 -4.71 21.10
CA ASP A 127 12.15 -3.75 20.14
C ASP A 127 12.61 -4.44 18.84
N ALA A 128 12.99 -5.72 18.89
CA ALA A 128 13.35 -6.48 17.69
C ALA A 128 12.14 -6.77 16.80
N THR A 129 10.99 -7.09 17.41
CA THR A 129 9.71 -7.26 16.71
C THR A 129 9.32 -5.96 16.03
N LEU A 130 9.40 -4.84 16.75
CA LEU A 130 9.02 -3.54 16.22
C LEU A 130 9.98 -3.08 15.11
N ARG A 131 11.30 -3.21 15.29
CA ARG A 131 12.26 -2.94 14.21
C ARG A 131 12.01 -3.77 12.96
N HIS A 132 11.60 -5.03 13.12
CA HIS A 132 11.30 -5.90 11.99
C HIS A 132 10.10 -5.40 11.17
N ILE A 133 8.99 -5.04 11.82
CA ILE A 133 7.80 -4.51 11.13
C ILE A 133 8.00 -3.08 10.61
N LEU A 134 8.88 -2.26 11.20
CA LEU A 134 9.11 -0.90 10.71
C LEU A 134 10.16 -0.86 9.58
N PHE A 135 11.30 -1.54 9.75
CA PHE A 135 12.51 -1.26 8.97
C PHE A 135 13.07 -2.45 8.19
N SER A 136 12.47 -3.65 8.27
CA SER A 136 12.99 -4.79 7.49
C SER A 136 12.90 -4.50 5.99
N ARG A 137 14.02 -4.66 5.28
CA ARG A 137 14.10 -4.64 3.80
C ARG A 137 14.40 -6.03 3.22
N GLU A 138 14.21 -7.06 4.04
CA GLU A 138 14.31 -8.43 3.58
C GLU A 138 13.22 -8.69 2.53
N PRO A 139 13.55 -9.32 1.39
CA PRO A 139 12.57 -9.61 0.37
C PRO A 139 11.43 -10.48 0.91
N GLY A 140 10.20 -9.98 0.87
CA GLY A 140 9.02 -10.74 1.31
C GLY A 140 8.81 -10.71 2.83
N VAL A 141 9.12 -9.57 3.46
CA VAL A 141 8.73 -9.23 4.83
C VAL A 141 7.75 -8.07 4.86
N ALA A 142 6.58 -8.24 5.49
CA ALA A 142 5.60 -7.17 5.74
C ALA A 142 6.18 -6.13 6.69
N SER A 143 6.67 -5.04 6.12
CA SER A 143 7.22 -3.92 6.87
C SER A 143 6.84 -2.58 6.24
N ALA A 144 6.84 -1.52 7.05
CA ALA A 144 6.62 -0.16 6.57
C ALA A 144 7.69 0.24 5.53
N ALA A 145 8.95 -0.11 5.76
CA ALA A 145 10.04 0.14 4.81
C ALA A 145 9.83 -0.56 3.46
N ASN A 146 9.39 -1.83 3.44
CA ASN A 146 9.07 -2.49 2.18
C ASN A 146 7.83 -1.87 1.51
N TYR A 147 6.81 -1.51 2.31
CA TYR A 147 5.56 -0.92 1.80
C TYR A 147 5.83 0.39 1.09
N LEU A 148 6.52 1.31 1.76
CA LEU A 148 6.81 2.63 1.24
C LEU A 148 7.76 2.58 0.03
N TYR A 149 8.69 1.63 0.02
CA TYR A 149 9.54 1.37 -1.15
C TYR A 149 8.74 0.86 -2.35
N GLU A 150 7.78 -0.04 -2.13
CA GLU A 150 6.89 -0.58 -3.16
C GLU A 150 6.00 0.51 -3.79
N VAL A 151 5.31 1.31 -2.96
CA VAL A 151 4.38 2.35 -3.43
C VAL A 151 5.10 3.57 -4.01
N SER A 152 6.32 3.86 -3.57
CA SER A 152 7.19 4.89 -4.19
C SER A 152 7.93 4.39 -5.43
N LYS A 153 7.74 3.12 -5.83
CA LYS A 153 8.48 2.45 -6.91
C LYS A 153 10.00 2.58 -6.74
N GLY A 154 10.49 2.40 -5.52
CA GLY A 154 11.92 2.47 -5.19
C GLY A 154 12.47 3.89 -5.00
N SER A 155 11.60 4.91 -5.01
CA SER A 155 12.00 6.30 -4.83
C SER A 155 12.14 6.70 -3.35
N LEU A 156 11.61 5.93 -2.40
CA LEU A 156 11.77 6.18 -0.97
C LEU A 156 12.29 4.93 -0.26
N VAL A 157 13.38 5.08 0.48
CA VAL A 157 13.88 4.10 1.44
C VAL A 157 13.65 4.65 2.85
N LEU A 158 12.92 3.90 3.68
CA LEU A 158 12.71 4.23 5.08
C LEU A 158 13.77 3.52 5.95
N GLU A 159 14.46 4.27 6.81
CA GLU A 159 15.48 3.75 7.71
C GLU A 159 15.21 4.10 9.18
N GLU A 160 15.75 3.27 10.08
CA GLU A 160 15.89 3.64 11.48
C GLU A 160 16.88 4.81 11.59
N GLY A 161 16.40 5.96 12.04
CA GLY A 161 17.24 7.11 12.31
C GLY A 161 17.78 7.09 13.73
N ALA A 162 16.86 7.00 14.69
CA ALA A 162 17.17 6.98 16.10
C ALA A 162 16.09 6.24 16.89
N TRP A 163 16.49 5.63 18.00
CA TRP A 163 15.60 4.95 18.94
C TRP A 163 15.73 5.63 20.30
N ARG A 164 14.61 6.04 20.89
CA ARG A 164 14.54 6.66 22.21
C ARG A 164 13.60 5.85 23.10
N ARG A 165 14.00 5.66 24.36
CA ARG A 165 13.11 5.17 25.41
C ARG A 165 12.83 6.32 26.34
N MET A 166 11.56 6.58 26.59
CA MET A 166 11.08 7.67 27.43
C MET A 166 10.06 7.13 28.42
N LEU A 167 9.87 7.84 29.53
CA LEU A 167 8.80 7.58 30.48
C LEU A 167 7.83 8.75 30.43
N ASP A 168 6.54 8.48 30.31
CA ASP A 168 5.52 9.49 30.58
C ASP A 168 5.37 9.65 32.11
N PRO A 169 5.74 10.81 32.69
CA PRO A 169 5.65 11.02 34.13
C PRO A 169 4.24 11.46 34.57
N ASN A 170 3.39 11.86 33.63
CA ASN A 170 2.12 12.53 33.88
C ASN A 170 0.94 11.55 33.85
N HIS A 171 1.10 10.42 33.16
CA HIS A 171 0.05 9.43 32.97
C HIS A 171 0.48 8.03 33.46
N GLU A 172 -0.46 7.30 34.05
CA GLU A 172 -0.18 5.94 34.52
C GLU A 172 -0.26 4.89 33.41
N ARG A 173 -1.03 5.16 32.34
CA ARG A 173 -1.30 4.27 31.20
C ARG A 173 -1.57 5.09 29.93
N PRO A 174 -1.30 4.53 28.74
CA PRO A 174 -1.73 5.11 27.47
C PRO A 174 -3.23 4.85 27.27
N THR A 175 -4.01 5.91 27.06
CA THR A 175 -5.44 5.81 26.72
C THR A 175 -5.79 6.86 25.68
N GLU A 176 -6.88 6.65 24.95
CA GLU A 176 -7.34 7.58 23.92
C GLU A 176 -7.52 9.02 24.45
N PRO A 177 -8.14 9.27 25.63
CA PRO A 177 -8.27 10.64 26.15
C PRO A 177 -6.96 11.37 26.46
N VAL A 178 -5.84 10.67 26.58
CA VAL A 178 -4.52 11.29 26.89
C VAL A 178 -3.56 11.27 25.71
N LYS A 179 -3.98 10.78 24.52
CA LYS A 179 -3.15 10.63 23.32
C LYS A 179 -2.45 11.92 22.89
N GLU A 180 -3.16 13.04 22.90
CA GLU A 180 -2.57 14.34 22.57
C GLU A 180 -1.54 14.81 23.61
N ALA A 181 -1.82 14.61 24.90
CA ALA A 181 -0.90 14.98 25.97
C ALA A 181 0.38 14.13 25.98
N ILE A 182 0.27 12.87 25.53
CA ILE A 182 1.41 12.00 25.24
C ILE A 182 2.30 12.61 24.15
N ALA A 183 1.70 13.07 23.03
CA ALA A 183 2.47 13.71 21.96
C ALA A 183 3.20 14.97 22.47
N ASP A 184 2.51 15.83 23.24
CA ASP A 184 3.10 17.04 23.80
C ASP A 184 4.25 16.72 24.79
N THR A 185 4.13 15.63 25.55
CA THR A 185 5.17 15.14 26.47
C THR A 185 6.43 14.73 25.71
N VAL A 186 6.27 13.99 24.60
CA VAL A 186 7.38 13.58 23.74
C VAL A 186 8.03 14.80 23.09
N LEU A 187 7.25 15.72 22.54
CA LEU A 187 7.79 16.94 21.93
C LEU A 187 8.63 17.73 22.93
N LEU A 188 8.12 17.95 24.16
CA LEU A 188 8.85 18.67 25.19
C LEU A 188 10.19 17.99 25.54
N ALA A 189 10.22 16.66 25.53
CA ALA A 189 11.45 15.90 25.77
C ALA A 189 12.49 16.05 24.64
N LEU A 190 12.05 16.37 23.42
CA LEU A 190 12.89 16.53 22.22
C LEU A 190 13.36 17.97 21.96
N LYS A 191 12.87 18.96 22.73
CA LYS A 191 13.07 20.40 22.49
C LYS A 191 14.50 20.82 22.16
N ASP A 192 15.48 20.31 22.90
CA ASP A 192 16.89 20.72 22.79
C ASP A 192 17.75 19.67 22.07
N GLU A 193 17.14 18.70 21.39
CA GLU A 193 17.85 17.65 20.67
C GLU A 193 18.41 18.16 19.32
N ALA A 194 19.62 17.73 18.99
CA ALA A 194 20.21 17.99 17.69
C ALA A 194 19.84 16.86 16.72
N PHE A 195 18.95 17.14 15.77
CA PHE A 195 18.41 16.12 14.85
C PHE A 195 19.40 15.64 13.79
N GLY A 196 20.29 16.51 13.31
CA GLY A 196 21.38 16.12 12.43
C GLY A 196 20.90 15.39 11.17
N ASN A 197 21.14 14.08 11.08
CA ASN A 197 20.72 13.27 9.94
C ASN A 197 19.23 12.85 9.97
N LEU A 198 18.50 13.19 11.04
CA LEU A 198 17.06 13.03 11.14
C LEU A 198 16.30 14.19 10.48
N ASP A 199 16.96 15.28 10.10
CA ASP A 199 16.37 16.47 9.46
C ASP A 199 16.99 16.63 8.07
N ARG A 200 16.30 16.10 7.06
CA ARG A 200 16.77 16.02 5.66
C ARG A 200 15.71 16.41 4.65
N VAL A 201 14.45 16.39 5.06
CA VAL A 201 13.28 16.69 4.25
C VAL A 201 12.57 17.88 4.86
N ASP A 202 12.23 18.86 4.03
CA ASP A 202 11.35 19.95 4.41
C ASP A 202 9.94 19.35 4.47
N ASN A 203 9.42 19.09 5.68
CA ASN A 203 8.18 18.35 5.87
C ASN A 203 7.01 19.05 5.16
N ARG A 204 7.03 20.38 5.03
CA ARG A 204 5.97 21.11 4.34
C ARG A 204 5.95 20.88 2.83
N THR A 205 7.12 20.76 2.22
CA THR A 205 7.24 20.74 0.74
C THR A 205 7.73 19.42 0.16
N GLY A 206 8.12 18.48 1.01
CA GLY A 206 8.77 17.22 0.66
C GLY A 206 10.11 17.39 -0.06
N ALA A 207 10.74 18.56 0.04
CA ALA A 207 12.00 18.84 -0.64
C ALA A 207 13.19 18.29 0.15
N LEU A 208 14.23 17.79 -0.54
CA LEU A 208 15.47 17.29 0.08
C LEU A 208 16.35 18.43 0.61
N ARG A 209 15.94 19.02 1.72
CA ARG A 209 16.69 20.00 2.50
C ARG A 209 16.18 19.97 3.94
N PRO A 210 17.03 20.26 4.94
CA PRO A 210 16.57 20.39 6.31
C PRO A 210 15.64 21.61 6.48
N ASP A 211 14.69 21.51 7.42
CA ASP A 211 13.80 22.60 7.84
C ASP A 211 13.81 22.85 9.36
N GLY A 212 14.66 22.12 10.11
CA GLY A 212 14.90 22.35 11.54
C GLY A 212 14.16 21.38 12.47
N LYS A 213 13.59 20.30 11.95
CA LYS A 213 12.85 19.28 12.72
C LYS A 213 13.11 17.88 12.18
N PRO A 214 12.87 16.82 12.98
CA PRO A 214 12.96 15.46 12.49
C PRO A 214 11.96 15.23 11.33
N ASP A 215 12.42 14.51 10.31
CA ASP A 215 11.63 14.09 9.15
C ASP A 215 10.35 13.38 9.62
N HIS A 216 10.49 12.41 10.54
CA HIS A 216 9.39 11.59 11.08
C HIS A 216 9.59 11.28 12.57
N VAL A 217 8.53 11.42 13.38
CA VAL A 217 8.51 11.09 14.82
C VAL A 217 7.41 10.09 15.12
N TRP A 218 7.79 8.82 15.31
CA TRP A 218 6.86 7.73 15.60
C TRP A 218 6.93 7.33 17.07
N VAL A 219 5.84 7.58 17.79
CA VAL A 219 5.68 7.27 19.21
C VAL A 219 4.89 5.96 19.35
N PHE A 220 5.49 4.99 20.03
CA PHE A 220 4.89 3.70 20.34
C PHE A 220 4.62 3.57 21.83
N THR A 221 3.36 3.39 22.19
CA THR A 221 2.90 3.11 23.56
C THR A 221 2.66 1.61 23.77
N PRO A 222 2.73 1.10 25.02
CA PRO A 222 2.33 -0.26 25.36
C PRO A 222 0.85 -0.54 25.09
N GLY A 223 0.53 -1.82 24.89
CA GLY A 223 -0.86 -2.32 24.76
C GLY A 223 -1.30 -2.53 23.31
N ALA A 224 -2.55 -2.94 23.12
CA ALA A 224 -3.17 -3.15 21.80
C ALA A 224 -3.88 -1.87 21.30
N PRO A 225 -3.96 -1.65 19.97
CA PRO A 225 -4.67 -0.49 19.42
C PRO A 225 -6.19 -0.70 19.47
N GLN A 226 -6.94 0.41 19.49
CA GLN A 226 -8.40 0.40 19.41
C GLN A 226 -8.93 -0.41 18.21
N ALA A 227 -8.25 -0.34 17.06
CA ALA A 227 -8.65 -1.07 15.85
C ALA A 227 -8.69 -2.60 16.03
N VAL A 228 -7.96 -3.15 17.00
CA VAL A 228 -7.91 -4.58 17.30
C VAL A 228 -8.82 -4.93 18.47
N THR A 229 -8.93 -4.07 19.48
CA THR A 229 -9.69 -4.37 20.71
C THR A 229 -11.16 -3.94 20.63
N ALA A 230 -11.48 -2.99 19.74
CA ALA A 230 -12.73 -2.25 19.69
C ALA A 230 -13.10 -1.53 21.00
N ASP A 231 -12.15 -1.37 21.93
CA ASP A 231 -12.36 -0.62 23.18
C ASP A 231 -12.06 0.87 22.94
N PRO A 232 -13.04 1.78 23.11
CA PRO A 232 -12.84 3.21 22.88
C PRO A 232 -11.87 3.89 23.86
N SER A 233 -11.40 3.20 24.88
CA SER A 233 -10.37 3.71 25.79
C SER A 233 -8.95 3.41 25.31
N ASP A 234 -8.76 2.44 24.41
CA ASP A 234 -7.46 2.12 23.82
C ASP A 234 -7.09 3.16 22.76
N ILE A 235 -5.78 3.38 22.57
CA ILE A 235 -5.30 4.38 21.62
C ILE A 235 -5.68 4.00 20.19
N GLN A 236 -6.35 4.93 19.50
CA GLN A 236 -6.45 4.94 18.05
C GLN A 236 -5.16 5.52 17.48
N ALA A 237 -4.54 4.80 16.54
CA ALA A 237 -3.39 5.33 15.81
C ALA A 237 -3.79 6.66 15.17
N ALA A 238 -2.91 7.66 15.27
CA ALA A 238 -3.16 8.99 14.72
C ALA A 238 -1.87 9.75 14.49
N SER A 239 -1.84 10.51 13.39
CA SER A 239 -0.79 11.44 13.04
C SER A 239 -1.31 12.86 13.23
N MET A 240 -0.57 13.64 14.01
CA MET A 240 -1.03 14.95 14.46
C MET A 240 0.03 15.99 14.10
N LEU A 241 -0.39 17.07 13.45
CA LEU A 241 0.44 18.26 13.30
C LEU A 241 0.30 19.14 14.56
N ARG A 242 1.24 18.98 15.50
CA ARG A 242 1.17 19.61 16.83
C ARG A 242 1.97 20.91 16.88
N PRO A 243 1.41 22.00 17.45
CA PRO A 243 2.20 23.18 17.78
C PRO A 243 3.23 22.85 18.86
N LEU A 244 4.43 23.42 18.77
CA LEU A 244 5.47 23.16 19.77
C LEU A 244 5.12 23.83 21.11
N PRO A 245 5.21 23.11 22.25
CA PRO A 245 4.95 23.69 23.57
C PRO A 245 5.78 24.93 23.92
N TRP A 246 6.98 25.08 23.33
CA TRP A 246 7.88 26.21 23.55
C TRP A 246 7.91 27.23 22.40
N GLU A 247 7.31 26.92 21.25
CA GLU A 247 7.24 27.80 20.07
C GLU A 247 5.93 27.56 19.32
N PRO A 248 4.79 28.09 19.79
CA PRO A 248 3.48 27.73 19.25
C PRO A 248 3.23 28.11 17.78
N SER A 249 4.09 28.95 17.20
CA SER A 249 4.07 29.29 15.77
C SER A 249 4.68 28.22 14.87
N ALA A 250 5.46 27.30 15.44
CA ALA A 250 6.05 26.16 14.74
C ALA A 250 5.23 24.89 15.03
N ARG A 251 5.19 23.95 14.06
CA ARG A 251 4.46 22.69 14.19
C ARG A 251 5.29 21.50 13.74
N TRP A 252 5.22 20.40 14.48
CA TRP A 252 5.85 19.12 14.12
C TRP A 252 4.77 18.06 13.89
N GLY A 253 4.98 17.22 12.88
CA GLY A 253 4.23 15.98 12.73
C GLY A 253 4.67 14.99 13.81
N VAL A 254 3.71 14.37 14.48
CA VAL A 254 3.95 13.29 15.44
C VAL A 254 2.90 12.22 15.25
N THR A 255 3.33 11.01 14.98
CA THR A 255 2.45 9.85 14.94
C THR A 255 2.48 9.11 16.27
N VAL A 256 1.32 8.94 16.89
CA VAL A 256 1.14 8.16 18.12
C VAL A 256 0.38 6.89 17.80
N MET A 257 0.96 5.75 18.16
CA MET A 257 0.39 4.44 17.92
C MET A 257 0.75 3.46 19.03
N SER A 258 0.01 2.35 19.11
CA SER A 258 0.37 1.23 19.98
C SER A 258 1.48 0.37 19.34
N GLU A 259 2.29 -0.28 20.16
CA GLU A 259 3.33 -1.22 19.69
C GLU A 259 2.82 -2.50 19.02
N MET A 260 1.53 -2.77 19.17
CA MET A 260 0.83 -3.89 18.53
C MET A 260 0.01 -3.41 17.33
N SER A 261 0.16 -2.16 16.90
CA SER A 261 -0.47 -1.64 15.69
C SER A 261 -0.12 -2.51 14.48
N PRO A 262 -1.12 -2.95 13.70
CA PRO A 262 -0.88 -3.72 12.49
C PRO A 262 -0.21 -2.83 11.43
N LEU A 263 0.40 -3.47 10.43
CA LEU A 263 1.14 -2.78 9.38
C LEU A 263 0.29 -1.71 8.68
N GLY A 264 -0.98 -2.00 8.43
CA GLY A 264 -1.92 -1.09 7.80
C GLY A 264 -2.10 0.23 8.55
N ASN A 265 -2.31 0.18 9.87
CA ASN A 265 -2.33 1.39 10.69
C ASN A 265 -0.99 2.13 10.61
N ILE A 266 0.15 1.43 10.70
CA ILE A 266 1.47 2.06 10.65
C ILE A 266 1.66 2.82 9.33
N VAL A 267 1.35 2.22 8.19
CA VAL A 267 1.59 2.85 6.88
C VAL A 267 0.52 3.86 6.51
N HIS A 268 -0.72 3.69 6.96
CA HIS A 268 -1.77 4.71 6.85
C HIS A 268 -1.35 5.99 7.57
N GLU A 269 -0.93 5.86 8.83
CA GLU A 269 -0.43 7.00 9.60
C GLU A 269 0.86 7.59 9.01
N ALA A 270 1.75 6.77 8.48
CA ALA A 270 2.94 7.28 7.79
C ALA A 270 2.56 8.18 6.59
N PHE A 271 1.49 7.88 5.86
CA PHE A 271 1.01 8.75 4.78
C PHE A 271 0.47 10.09 5.29
N HIS A 272 -0.22 10.10 6.43
CA HIS A 272 -0.67 11.33 7.09
C HIS A 272 0.47 12.22 7.57
N GLU A 273 1.56 11.63 8.07
CA GLU A 273 2.70 12.35 8.64
C GLU A 273 3.74 12.79 7.60
N MET A 274 3.82 12.09 6.45
CA MET A 274 4.75 12.38 5.36
C MET A 274 4.36 13.64 4.58
N GLY A 275 4.49 14.78 5.25
CA GLY A 275 3.96 16.08 4.88
C GLY A 275 3.56 16.88 6.14
N GLU A 276 3.78 18.19 6.21
CA GLU A 276 3.02 19.00 7.19
C GLU A 276 1.54 19.06 6.82
N ASP A 277 1.23 18.86 5.55
CA ASP A 277 -0.12 18.88 5.04
C ASP A 277 -0.61 17.44 4.93
N HIS A 278 -1.56 17.12 5.80
CA HIS A 278 -2.13 15.80 5.97
C HIS A 278 -2.68 15.27 4.64
N VAL A 279 -2.38 14.00 4.34
CA VAL A 279 -3.09 13.28 3.27
C VAL A 279 -4.46 12.91 3.81
N ASP A 280 -5.48 13.74 3.57
CA ASP A 280 -6.79 13.54 4.19
C ASP A 280 -7.35 12.12 4.02
N ASP A 281 -8.03 11.67 5.08
CA ASP A 281 -8.80 10.44 5.07
C ASP A 281 -9.88 10.47 3.99
N LEU A 282 -9.97 9.39 3.21
CA LEU A 282 -10.94 9.27 2.12
C LEU A 282 -12.30 8.74 2.61
N TYR A 283 -12.40 8.27 3.85
CA TYR A 283 -13.60 7.65 4.41
C TYR A 283 -14.53 8.66 5.10
N GLN A 284 -15.85 8.51 4.92
CA GLN A 284 -16.89 9.35 5.57
C GLN A 284 -17.45 8.74 6.87
N GLY A 285 -16.69 7.85 7.49
CA GLY A 285 -17.14 7.01 8.61
C GLY A 285 -17.80 5.71 8.17
N CYS A 286 -17.97 4.79 9.11
CA CYS A 286 -18.31 3.37 8.91
C CYS A 286 -19.64 3.03 8.22
N ASP A 287 -20.53 3.99 7.94
CA ASP A 287 -21.87 3.71 7.39
C ASP A 287 -22.13 4.25 5.96
N ASP A 288 -21.24 5.06 5.39
CA ASP A 288 -21.37 5.58 4.02
C ASP A 288 -20.93 4.60 2.90
N PRO A 289 -21.85 4.07 2.07
CA PRO A 289 -21.53 3.13 1.00
C PRO A 289 -20.72 3.73 -0.17
N LEU A 290 -20.45 5.04 -0.18
CA LEU A 290 -19.80 5.75 -1.29
C LEU A 290 -18.41 6.26 -0.89
N THR A 291 -17.46 5.35 -0.75
CA THR A 291 -16.07 5.62 -0.34
C THR A 291 -15.10 4.85 -1.25
N ALA A 292 -13.79 5.05 -1.12
CA ALA A 292 -12.79 4.22 -1.82
C ALA A 292 -12.77 2.78 -1.28
N GLY A 293 -13.19 2.61 -0.02
CA GLY A 293 -13.38 1.31 0.60
C GLY A 293 -12.07 0.56 0.80
N ILE A 294 -12.10 -0.75 0.61
CA ILE A 294 -10.90 -1.60 0.78
C ILE A 294 -9.82 -1.34 -0.27
N TRP A 295 -10.11 -0.55 -1.30
CA TRP A 295 -9.20 -0.36 -2.43
C TRP A 295 -8.11 0.66 -2.18
N ASP A 296 -8.30 1.58 -1.24
CA ASP A 296 -7.32 2.62 -0.93
C ASP A 296 -6.82 2.49 0.51
N LEU A 297 -5.51 2.71 0.70
CA LEU A 297 -4.88 2.76 2.01
C LEU A 297 -5.49 3.85 2.88
N MET A 298 -5.81 5.00 2.30
CA MET A 298 -6.32 6.18 3.00
C MET A 298 -7.82 6.07 3.31
N ASP A 299 -8.39 4.88 3.13
CA ASP A 299 -9.74 4.48 3.50
C ASP A 299 -9.66 3.20 4.36
N ILE A 300 -10.69 2.35 4.38
CA ILE A 300 -10.70 1.10 5.14
C ILE A 300 -9.71 0.04 4.60
N GLY A 301 -9.00 0.30 3.49
CA GLY A 301 -7.94 -0.57 2.98
C GLY A 301 -6.76 -0.75 3.94
N MET A 302 -6.60 0.12 4.94
CA MET A 302 -5.67 -0.09 6.06
C MET A 302 -6.00 -1.31 6.92
N TYR A 303 -7.26 -1.73 7.00
CA TYR A 303 -7.68 -2.85 7.85
C TYR A 303 -7.61 -4.21 7.16
N ARG A 304 -7.19 -4.23 5.88
CA ARG A 304 -7.17 -5.46 5.09
C ARG A 304 -6.14 -6.47 5.60
N GLY A 305 -6.55 -7.73 5.74
CA GLY A 305 -5.64 -8.86 6.01
C GLY A 305 -6.36 -10.16 6.39
N TRP A 306 -5.87 -11.29 5.87
CA TRP A 306 -6.40 -12.63 6.13
C TRP A 306 -5.26 -13.57 6.57
N ASP A 307 -5.60 -14.49 7.47
CA ASP A 307 -4.79 -15.41 8.28
C ASP A 307 -3.31 -15.63 7.89
N ARG A 308 -2.42 -15.14 8.75
CA ARG A 308 -0.96 -15.37 8.72
C ARG A 308 -0.52 -16.84 8.84
N ASN A 309 -1.39 -17.77 9.25
CA ASN A 309 -1.00 -19.11 9.71
C ASN A 309 -1.84 -20.31 9.20
N HIS A 310 -2.92 -20.13 8.44
CA HIS A 310 -3.77 -21.25 7.99
C HIS A 310 -3.79 -21.39 6.46
N LEU A 311 -3.75 -22.64 5.98
CA LEU A 311 -3.79 -23.03 4.56
C LEU A 311 -5.14 -23.57 4.11
N ASP A 312 -6.00 -23.92 5.07
CA ASP A 312 -7.30 -24.55 4.86
C ASP A 312 -8.37 -23.84 5.71
N PRO A 313 -9.60 -23.70 5.21
CA PRO A 313 -10.70 -23.08 5.96
C PRO A 313 -11.05 -23.84 7.26
N PRO A 314 -11.56 -23.14 8.29
CA PRO A 314 -11.96 -21.73 8.26
C PRO A 314 -10.78 -20.78 8.48
N TRP A 315 -10.68 -19.78 7.62
CA TRP A 315 -9.69 -18.70 7.70
C TRP A 315 -10.02 -17.77 8.87
N GLN A 316 -8.99 -17.22 9.52
CA GLN A 316 -9.14 -16.15 10.51
C GLN A 316 -8.69 -14.81 9.93
N GLU A 317 -9.31 -13.72 10.34
CA GLU A 317 -8.95 -12.37 9.90
C GLU A 317 -7.73 -11.88 10.69
N ASP A 318 -6.68 -11.44 9.99
CA ASP A 318 -5.47 -10.83 10.59
C ASP A 318 -5.46 -9.34 10.22
N TRP A 319 -6.17 -8.56 11.02
CA TRP A 319 -6.51 -7.16 10.77
C TRP A 319 -5.29 -6.31 10.39
N GLY A 320 -5.36 -5.64 9.24
CA GLY A 320 -4.34 -4.71 8.77
C GLY A 320 -2.97 -5.34 8.51
N TYR A 321 -2.86 -6.66 8.41
CA TYR A 321 -1.60 -7.34 8.07
C TYR A 321 -1.19 -7.10 6.60
N SER A 322 -2.17 -6.96 5.70
CA SER A 322 -1.96 -6.86 4.25
C SER A 322 -2.68 -5.64 3.67
N PRO A 323 -2.30 -4.41 4.07
CA PRO A 323 -3.03 -3.20 3.70
C PRO A 323 -3.02 -2.96 2.18
N SER A 324 -4.10 -2.43 1.64
CA SER A 324 -4.15 -2.05 0.21
C SER A 324 -3.12 -0.99 -0.13
N GLN A 325 -2.73 -0.89 -1.40
CA GLN A 325 -1.97 0.28 -1.87
C GLN A 325 -2.87 1.52 -1.92
N PRO A 326 -2.33 2.72 -1.73
CA PRO A 326 -3.01 3.95 -2.15
C PRO A 326 -3.26 3.93 -3.66
N GLY A 327 -4.41 4.44 -4.06
CA GLY A 327 -4.82 4.62 -5.45
C GLY A 327 -3.92 5.61 -6.17
N ALA A 328 -4.09 5.68 -7.50
CA ALA A 328 -3.27 6.52 -8.35
C ALA A 328 -3.35 8.00 -7.97
N TRP A 329 -4.51 8.49 -7.52
CA TRP A 329 -4.68 9.89 -7.12
C TRP A 329 -3.88 10.22 -5.85
N VAL A 330 -4.03 9.44 -4.78
CA VAL A 330 -3.26 9.60 -3.53
C VAL A 330 -1.76 9.59 -3.81
N ARG A 331 -1.26 8.57 -4.53
CA ARG A 331 0.18 8.42 -4.82
C ARG A 331 0.76 9.57 -5.64
N LYS A 332 -0.03 10.09 -6.58
CA LYS A 332 0.47 11.00 -7.61
C LYS A 332 0.28 12.46 -7.23
N ASP A 333 -0.84 12.80 -6.60
CA ASP A 333 -1.27 14.19 -6.45
C ASP A 333 -1.31 14.61 -4.97
N LEU A 334 -1.58 13.70 -4.02
CA LEU A 334 -1.64 14.01 -2.59
C LEU A 334 -0.30 13.77 -1.87
N TRP A 335 0.30 12.59 -2.05
CA TRP A 335 1.49 12.20 -1.29
C TRP A 335 2.68 13.13 -1.57
N TYR A 336 3.15 13.81 -0.52
CA TYR A 336 4.15 14.88 -0.59
C TYR A 336 3.84 15.88 -1.72
N TYR A 337 2.60 16.34 -1.88
CA TYR A 337 2.25 17.32 -2.93
C TYR A 337 2.60 16.88 -4.35
N GLY A 338 2.47 15.59 -4.60
CA GLY A 338 2.76 14.98 -5.88
C GLY A 338 4.23 14.94 -6.26
N ARG A 339 5.14 14.97 -5.27
CA ARG A 339 6.55 14.62 -5.48
C ARG A 339 6.68 13.23 -6.11
N PHE A 340 5.85 12.29 -5.69
CA PHE A 340 5.84 10.94 -6.25
C PHE A 340 4.99 10.76 -7.51
N LYS A 341 4.60 11.84 -8.20
CA LYS A 341 3.84 11.77 -9.47
C LYS A 341 4.50 10.91 -10.53
N ALA A 342 5.83 10.86 -10.55
CA ALA A 342 6.61 10.08 -11.52
C ALA A 342 6.45 8.56 -11.31
N THR A 343 5.85 8.13 -10.20
CA THR A 343 5.59 6.71 -9.88
C THR A 343 4.29 6.17 -10.51
N VAL A 344 3.52 7.05 -11.18
CA VAL A 344 2.27 6.71 -11.85
C VAL A 344 2.27 7.31 -13.26
N GLY A 345 2.30 6.46 -14.29
CA GLY A 345 2.12 6.91 -15.67
C GLY A 345 0.66 7.28 -15.94
N SER A 346 0.34 8.56 -16.16
CA SER A 346 -1.06 8.98 -16.39
C SER A 346 -1.33 9.44 -17.82
N LEU A 347 -2.52 9.10 -18.34
CA LEU A 347 -3.12 9.70 -19.52
C LEU A 347 -4.35 10.53 -19.13
N LYS A 348 -4.35 11.82 -19.41
CA LYS A 348 -5.52 12.68 -19.23
C LYS A 348 -6.26 12.84 -20.56
N LEU A 349 -7.53 12.41 -20.61
CA LEU A 349 -8.37 12.61 -21.78
C LEU A 349 -8.78 14.08 -21.87
N THR A 350 -8.62 14.67 -23.06
CA THR A 350 -8.98 16.08 -23.28
C THR A 350 -10.51 16.23 -23.29
N PRO A 351 -11.08 17.28 -22.68
CA PRO A 351 -12.51 17.57 -22.80
C PRO A 351 -12.96 17.60 -24.26
N GLY A 352 -14.08 16.93 -24.57
CA GLY A 352 -14.61 16.82 -25.94
C GLY A 352 -14.12 15.61 -26.72
N VAL A 353 -13.15 14.85 -26.22
CA VAL A 353 -12.84 13.50 -26.73
C VAL A 353 -14.01 12.58 -26.34
N GLY A 354 -14.78 12.13 -27.34
CA GLY A 354 -15.98 11.31 -27.12
C GLY A 354 -15.70 9.89 -26.59
N GLY A 355 -14.43 9.47 -26.56
CA GLY A 355 -14.01 8.20 -26.01
C GLY A 355 -12.52 7.90 -26.23
N TRP A 356 -12.04 6.84 -25.60
CA TRP A 356 -10.68 6.34 -25.72
C TRP A 356 -10.71 4.81 -25.75
N THR A 357 -9.75 4.19 -26.42
CA THR A 357 -9.54 2.74 -26.33
C THR A 357 -8.04 2.50 -26.30
N GLY A 358 -7.58 1.74 -25.31
CA GLY A 358 -6.18 1.38 -25.19
C GLY A 358 -5.89 0.54 -23.97
N TRP A 359 -4.63 0.16 -23.84
CA TRP A 359 -4.14 -0.65 -22.74
C TRP A 359 -3.83 0.20 -21.52
N ILE A 360 -4.29 -0.26 -20.35
CA ILE A 360 -3.91 0.23 -19.04
C ILE A 360 -3.00 -0.82 -18.40
N ARG A 361 -1.84 -0.38 -17.94
CA ARG A 361 -0.85 -1.22 -17.25
C ARG A 361 -1.14 -1.27 -15.74
N PRO A 362 -0.86 -2.39 -15.06
CA PRO A 362 -1.05 -2.46 -13.61
C PRO A 362 -0.27 -1.38 -12.86
N LEU A 363 -0.88 -0.81 -11.83
CA LEU A 363 -0.33 0.24 -10.97
C LEU A 363 0.89 -0.26 -10.16
N GLU A 364 1.02 -1.57 -9.99
CA GLU A 364 2.12 -2.25 -9.31
C GLU A 364 3.41 -2.28 -10.13
N ARG A 365 3.31 -2.20 -11.47
CA ARG A 365 4.46 -2.13 -12.39
C ARG A 365 5.21 -0.79 -12.28
N ALA A 366 6.44 -0.76 -12.77
CA ALA A 366 7.11 0.49 -13.08
C ALA A 366 6.38 1.23 -14.23
N PRO A 367 6.29 2.57 -14.18
CA PRO A 367 5.73 3.37 -15.26
C PRO A 367 6.43 3.09 -16.60
N GLY A 368 5.65 2.81 -17.64
CA GLY A 368 6.13 2.48 -18.98
C GLY A 368 5.61 3.43 -20.05
N ALA A 369 5.54 2.94 -21.29
CA ALA A 369 4.94 3.68 -22.41
C ALA A 369 3.41 3.77 -22.31
N GLU A 370 2.79 2.77 -21.68
CA GLU A 370 1.34 2.70 -21.45
C GLU A 370 0.97 3.41 -20.15
N PRO A 371 -0.22 4.05 -20.09
CA PRO A 371 -0.70 4.62 -18.85
C PRO A 371 -1.02 3.52 -17.83
N GLN A 372 -0.79 3.82 -16.57
CA GLN A 372 -1.29 3.09 -15.40
C GLN A 372 -2.56 3.73 -14.84
N GLN A 373 -2.76 5.01 -15.14
CA GLN A 373 -3.96 5.76 -14.78
C GLN A 373 -4.53 6.46 -16.01
N VAL A 374 -5.84 6.35 -16.25
CA VAL A 374 -6.54 7.19 -17.23
C VAL A 374 -7.51 8.12 -16.51
N VAL A 375 -7.39 9.42 -16.76
CA VAL A 375 -8.21 10.47 -16.11
C VAL A 375 -9.18 11.07 -17.11
N VAL A 376 -10.46 11.09 -16.75
CA VAL A 376 -11.57 11.55 -17.60
C VAL A 376 -12.34 12.63 -16.83
N ALA A 377 -12.30 13.88 -17.28
CA ALA A 377 -13.00 14.96 -16.61
C ALA A 377 -14.53 14.75 -16.62
N ASP A 378 -15.20 15.02 -15.49
CA ASP A 378 -16.67 15.06 -15.46
C ASP A 378 -17.17 16.33 -16.15
N PRO A 379 -17.97 16.23 -17.23
CA PRO A 379 -18.55 17.41 -17.86
C PRO A 379 -19.60 18.12 -16.97
N ASN A 380 -20.13 17.46 -15.94
CA ASN A 380 -21.21 17.98 -15.10
C ASN A 380 -20.69 18.72 -13.86
N VAL A 381 -19.61 18.22 -13.25
CA VAL A 381 -18.99 18.77 -12.04
C VAL A 381 -17.63 19.36 -12.38
N ARG A 382 -17.41 20.63 -12.06
CA ARG A 382 -16.13 21.30 -12.34
C ARG A 382 -15.09 20.75 -11.36
N GLY A 383 -13.91 20.38 -11.85
CA GLY A 383 -12.82 19.91 -10.99
C GLY A 383 -12.84 18.39 -10.79
N ALA A 384 -14.03 17.78 -10.71
CA ALA A 384 -14.20 16.34 -10.60
C ALA A 384 -13.85 15.57 -11.88
N TYR A 385 -13.48 14.30 -11.70
CA TYR A 385 -13.07 13.40 -12.77
C TYR A 385 -13.26 11.93 -12.37
N TRP A 386 -13.35 11.07 -13.38
CA TRP A 386 -13.18 9.64 -13.21
C TRP A 386 -11.72 9.24 -13.39
N THR A 387 -11.25 8.32 -12.57
CA THR A 387 -9.96 7.64 -12.71
C THR A 387 -10.19 6.17 -13.04
N PHE A 388 -9.35 5.63 -13.91
CA PHE A 388 -9.30 4.22 -14.27
C PHE A 388 -7.90 3.70 -13.98
N GLU A 389 -7.80 2.65 -13.19
CA GLU A 389 -6.54 2.00 -12.84
C GLU A 389 -6.69 0.48 -12.85
N VAL A 390 -5.64 -0.20 -13.30
CA VAL A 390 -5.57 -1.66 -13.25
C VAL A 390 -4.76 -2.03 -12.00
N ARG A 391 -5.32 -2.87 -11.14
CA ARG A 391 -4.74 -3.19 -9.83
C ARG A 391 -4.80 -4.65 -9.51
N ARG A 392 -3.91 -5.10 -8.63
CA ARG A 392 -3.93 -6.47 -8.15
C ARG A 392 -4.97 -6.70 -7.07
N PRO A 393 -5.48 -7.94 -7.00
CA PRO A 393 -6.48 -8.37 -6.06
C PRO A 393 -6.29 -8.02 -4.63
N TRP A 394 -5.09 -8.24 -4.14
CA TRP A 394 -4.84 -8.37 -2.72
C TRP A 394 -3.82 -7.33 -2.28
N GLY A 395 -3.99 -6.87 -1.04
CA GLY A 395 -3.14 -5.86 -0.45
C GLY A 395 -1.73 -6.36 -0.20
N PHE A 396 -0.98 -5.57 0.56
CA PHE A 396 0.45 -5.74 0.81
C PHE A 396 0.75 -6.90 1.77
N ASP A 397 0.50 -8.13 1.34
CA ASP A 397 0.80 -9.34 2.11
C ASP A 397 2.30 -9.60 2.19
N GLY A 398 2.81 -9.66 3.42
CA GLY A 398 4.15 -10.16 3.67
C GLY A 398 5.22 -9.31 2.99
N GLY A 399 5.02 -8.01 2.79
CA GLY A 399 6.09 -7.12 2.31
C GLY A 399 6.07 -6.79 0.84
N ARG A 400 5.02 -7.21 0.15
CA ARG A 400 4.84 -7.05 -1.30
C ARG A 400 3.36 -7.00 -1.60
N VAL A 401 3.00 -6.54 -2.80
CA VAL A 401 1.62 -6.75 -3.29
C VAL A 401 1.42 -8.23 -3.57
N GLY A 402 1.05 -8.96 -2.52
CA GLY A 402 0.81 -10.39 -2.57
C GLY A 402 -0.48 -10.69 -3.30
N PHE A 403 -0.46 -11.80 -4.02
CA PHE A 403 -1.66 -12.43 -4.53
C PHE A 403 -1.48 -13.94 -4.52
N ARG A 404 -2.61 -14.65 -4.38
CA ARG A 404 -2.75 -16.11 -4.46
C ARG A 404 -2.60 -16.66 -5.89
N TRP A 405 -2.63 -15.83 -6.94
CA TRP A 405 -2.68 -16.33 -8.33
C TRP A 405 -1.76 -15.65 -9.39
N GLY A 406 -0.83 -14.76 -9.02
CA GLY A 406 0.14 -14.11 -9.93
C GLY A 406 -0.41 -13.08 -10.95
N ALA A 407 0.42 -12.67 -11.91
CA ALA A 407 0.02 -11.79 -13.03
C ALA A 407 -1.07 -12.42 -13.91
N GLY A 408 -1.95 -11.59 -14.47
CA GLY A 408 -3.11 -11.99 -15.26
C GLY A 408 -4.40 -12.15 -14.45
N TYR A 409 -4.44 -11.59 -13.24
CA TYR A 409 -5.61 -11.58 -12.33
C TYR A 409 -5.88 -10.18 -11.80
N GLU A 410 -5.26 -9.18 -12.40
CA GLU A 410 -5.54 -7.79 -12.14
C GLU A 410 -7.00 -7.45 -12.43
N GLY A 411 -7.41 -6.30 -11.93
CA GLY A 411 -8.76 -5.79 -12.02
C GLY A 411 -8.82 -4.33 -12.36
N LEU A 412 -9.89 -3.92 -13.05
CA LEU A 412 -10.14 -2.52 -13.34
C LEU A 412 -10.86 -1.88 -12.16
N ILE A 413 -10.22 -0.92 -11.52
CA ILE A 413 -10.87 -0.01 -10.57
C ILE A 413 -11.24 1.27 -11.31
N VAL A 414 -12.51 1.67 -11.15
CA VAL A 414 -13.02 2.95 -11.64
C VAL A 414 -13.54 3.73 -10.46
N ALA A 415 -12.99 4.93 -10.25
CA ALA A 415 -13.43 5.81 -9.17
C ALA A 415 -13.81 7.19 -9.70
N HIS A 416 -14.81 7.79 -9.10
CA HIS A 416 -15.16 9.20 -9.27
C HIS A 416 -14.53 10.00 -8.15
N VAL A 417 -13.71 10.98 -8.52
CA VAL A 417 -12.96 11.84 -7.61
C VAL A 417 -13.45 13.26 -7.73
N ASP A 418 -13.81 13.87 -6.61
CA ASP A 418 -14.11 15.30 -6.48
C ASP A 418 -13.14 15.95 -5.49
N PRO A 419 -12.05 16.57 -5.97
CA PRO A 419 -11.04 17.18 -5.10
C PRO A 419 -11.58 18.32 -4.24
N ASP A 420 -12.72 18.95 -4.60
CA ASP A 420 -13.32 20.01 -3.80
C ASP A 420 -13.95 19.45 -2.49
N LEU A 421 -14.08 18.13 -2.37
CA LEU A 421 -14.54 17.42 -1.17
C LEU A 421 -13.41 16.98 -0.23
N VAL A 422 -12.16 17.26 -0.59
CA VAL A 422 -11.00 17.10 0.31
C VAL A 422 -11.19 18.10 1.44
N SER A 423 -11.40 17.59 2.66
CA SER A 423 -11.81 18.39 3.81
C SER A 423 -10.67 19.29 4.29
N VAL A 424 -10.92 20.58 4.39
CA VAL A 424 -10.09 21.46 5.22
C VAL A 424 -10.74 21.49 6.60
N GLU A 425 -10.27 20.62 7.50
CA GLU A 425 -10.65 20.48 8.92
C GLU A 425 -12.06 19.87 9.20
N ASP A 426 -12.06 18.79 9.99
CA ASP A 426 -13.13 18.21 10.84
C ASP A 426 -14.37 17.51 10.23
N ASP A 427 -14.55 17.42 8.90
CA ASP A 427 -15.67 16.64 8.31
C ASP A 427 -15.33 16.01 6.94
N PRO A 428 -14.82 14.76 6.88
CA PRO A 428 -14.43 14.13 5.63
C PRO A 428 -15.64 13.88 4.71
N GLN A 429 -15.62 14.50 3.53
CA GLN A 429 -16.73 14.45 2.57
C GLN A 429 -16.63 13.32 1.53
N GLY A 430 -15.65 12.43 1.68
CA GLY A 430 -15.48 11.28 0.79
C GLY A 430 -15.19 11.73 -0.63
N PRO A 431 -13.98 12.27 -0.89
CA PRO A 431 -13.64 12.84 -2.18
C PRO A 431 -13.47 11.76 -3.26
N GLU A 432 -13.30 10.49 -2.89
CA GLU A 432 -13.16 9.37 -3.81
C GLU A 432 -14.28 8.33 -3.59
N ARG A 433 -14.89 7.92 -4.70
CA ARG A 433 -15.98 6.93 -4.71
C ARG A 433 -15.68 5.88 -5.76
N VAL A 434 -15.42 4.65 -5.34
CA VAL A 434 -15.30 3.53 -6.28
C VAL A 434 -16.68 3.21 -6.85
N LEU A 435 -16.78 3.09 -8.17
CA LEU A 435 -18.03 2.79 -8.85
C LEU A 435 -18.30 1.29 -8.77
N ASP A 436 -19.46 0.92 -8.23
CA ASP A 436 -19.98 -0.46 -8.17
C ASP A 436 -19.78 -1.16 -9.53
N ALA A 437 -18.90 -2.16 -9.53
CA ALA A 437 -18.54 -2.89 -10.73
C ALA A 437 -19.54 -4.02 -11.07
N HIS A 438 -20.42 -4.43 -10.13
CA HIS A 438 -21.32 -5.56 -10.34
C HIS A 438 -22.64 -5.45 -9.55
N PRO A 439 -23.68 -4.82 -10.10
CA PRO A 439 -24.99 -4.70 -9.42
C PRO A 439 -25.74 -6.04 -9.15
N HIS A 440 -25.11 -7.21 -9.30
CA HIS A 440 -25.73 -8.54 -9.24
C HIS A 440 -24.87 -9.67 -8.62
N THR A 441 -23.70 -9.39 -8.04
CA THR A 441 -22.89 -10.43 -7.36
C THR A 441 -23.54 -10.82 -6.02
N PRO A 442 -23.65 -12.12 -5.69
CA PRO A 442 -24.14 -12.55 -4.37
C PRO A 442 -23.21 -12.08 -3.25
N GLU A 443 -23.79 -11.61 -2.14
CA GLU A 443 -23.05 -11.17 -0.95
C GLU A 443 -22.03 -12.23 -0.46
N PRO A 444 -20.75 -11.87 -0.19
CA PRO A 444 -19.80 -12.78 0.44
C PRO A 444 -20.22 -13.10 1.89
N PRO A 445 -19.91 -14.30 2.41
CA PRO A 445 -20.21 -14.66 3.81
C PRO A 445 -19.35 -13.84 4.79
N ALA A 446 -19.91 -13.53 5.97
CA ALA A 446 -19.22 -12.81 7.06
C ALA A 446 -17.83 -13.39 7.38
N PRO A 447 -16.83 -12.54 7.74
CA PRO A 447 -16.86 -11.52 8.78
C PRO A 447 -17.03 -10.07 8.27
N ARG A 448 -17.13 -9.13 9.22
CA ARG A 448 -17.40 -7.70 8.99
C ARG A 448 -16.20 -6.89 9.46
N PHE A 449 -15.82 -5.85 8.72
CA PHE A 449 -14.91 -4.80 9.22
C PHE A 449 -15.39 -4.24 10.57
N PRO A 450 -14.56 -3.59 11.41
CA PRO A 450 -14.98 -2.96 12.67
C PRO A 450 -16.16 -1.99 12.51
N CYS A 451 -16.39 -1.55 11.28
CA CYS A 451 -17.51 -0.76 10.80
C CYS A 451 -18.83 -1.51 10.53
N GLY A 452 -18.93 -2.82 10.79
CA GLY A 452 -20.10 -3.62 10.41
C GLY A 452 -20.29 -3.76 8.89
N ARG A 453 -19.34 -3.25 8.09
CA ARG A 453 -19.38 -3.30 6.63
C ARG A 453 -19.00 -4.67 6.11
N TYR A 454 -19.74 -5.06 5.08
CA TYR A 454 -19.38 -6.16 4.20
C TYR A 454 -18.09 -5.82 3.48
N GLU A 455 -17.35 -6.85 3.10
CA GLU A 455 -16.35 -6.77 2.04
C GLU A 455 -16.98 -6.01 0.86
N LEU A 456 -16.52 -4.78 0.62
CA LEU A 456 -16.81 -4.10 -0.62
C LEU A 456 -16.12 -4.90 -1.71
N ASP A 457 -16.87 -5.88 -2.22
CA ASP A 457 -16.73 -6.66 -3.44
C ASP A 457 -15.28 -6.95 -3.85
N ASP A 458 -14.84 -8.21 -3.72
CA ASP A 458 -13.64 -8.82 -4.32
C ASP A 458 -13.61 -8.75 -5.88
N ALA A 459 -14.43 -7.90 -6.48
CA ALA A 459 -15.00 -8.06 -7.80
C ALA A 459 -14.34 -7.19 -8.88
N ALA A 460 -13.09 -6.78 -8.69
CA ALA A 460 -12.31 -6.29 -9.82
C ALA A 460 -11.64 -7.45 -10.59
N PHE A 461 -11.65 -8.69 -10.11
CA PHE A 461 -10.66 -9.68 -10.58
C PHE A 461 -11.14 -10.72 -11.56
N ASN A 462 -10.50 -10.65 -12.73
CA ASN A 462 -10.49 -11.68 -13.74
C ASN A 462 -11.90 -12.08 -14.16
N LEU A 463 -12.52 -11.23 -15.00
CA LEU A 463 -13.86 -11.30 -15.58
C LEU A 463 -14.22 -12.65 -16.19
N GLY A 464 -14.30 -13.66 -15.33
CA GLY A 464 -14.57 -15.02 -15.68
C GLY A 464 -16.00 -15.13 -16.21
N PRO A 465 -16.46 -16.35 -16.49
CA PRO A 465 -17.84 -16.56 -16.85
C PRO A 465 -18.78 -16.09 -15.71
N GLY A 466 -19.33 -14.88 -15.80
CA GLY A 466 -20.28 -14.33 -14.82
C GLY A 466 -20.06 -12.86 -14.42
N GLU A 467 -18.85 -12.32 -14.58
CA GLU A 467 -18.56 -10.92 -14.21
C GLU A 467 -18.94 -9.95 -15.34
N ASN A 468 -19.33 -8.72 -14.98
CA ASN A 468 -19.75 -7.72 -15.94
C ASN A 468 -18.54 -6.94 -16.50
N PRO A 469 -18.18 -7.09 -17.79
CA PRO A 469 -17.06 -6.37 -18.38
C PRO A 469 -17.37 -4.89 -18.65
N ARG A 470 -18.57 -4.38 -18.29
CA ARG A 470 -19.08 -3.06 -18.67
C ARG A 470 -19.69 -2.34 -17.49
N GLY A 471 -19.46 -1.04 -17.39
CA GLY A 471 -20.09 -0.20 -16.37
C GLY A 471 -20.26 1.24 -16.82
N GLY A 472 -20.75 2.09 -15.91
CA GLY A 472 -20.83 3.52 -16.16
C GLY A 472 -21.60 4.28 -15.09
N GLU A 473 -21.25 5.55 -14.96
CA GLU A 473 -21.89 6.52 -14.08
C GLU A 473 -22.20 7.78 -14.88
N GLY A 474 -23.43 8.31 -14.78
CA GLY A 474 -23.81 9.54 -15.48
C GLY A 474 -23.51 9.47 -17.00
N PRO A 475 -22.66 10.37 -17.56
CA PRO A 475 -22.29 10.36 -18.98
C PRO A 475 -21.17 9.35 -19.33
N LEU A 476 -20.51 8.76 -18.34
CA LEU A 476 -19.41 7.82 -18.52
C LEU A 476 -19.93 6.43 -18.85
N ARG A 477 -19.34 5.77 -19.84
CA ARG A 477 -19.48 4.32 -20.09
C ARG A 477 -18.10 3.71 -20.29
N PHE A 478 -17.90 2.49 -19.81
CA PHE A 478 -16.66 1.76 -20.04
C PHE A 478 -16.89 0.27 -20.31
N GLU A 479 -15.92 -0.34 -20.97
CA GLU A 479 -15.90 -1.76 -21.29
C GLU A 479 -14.45 -2.28 -21.26
N VAL A 480 -14.21 -3.39 -20.54
CA VAL A 480 -12.97 -4.17 -20.64
C VAL A 480 -13.07 -5.08 -21.87
N LEU A 481 -12.16 -4.90 -22.83
CA LEU A 481 -12.15 -5.62 -24.10
C LEU A 481 -11.27 -6.87 -24.06
N ALA A 482 -10.14 -6.78 -23.37
CA ALA A 482 -9.15 -7.86 -23.29
C ALA A 482 -8.27 -7.71 -22.04
N THR A 483 -7.74 -8.84 -21.56
CA THR A 483 -6.70 -8.92 -20.53
C THR A 483 -5.58 -9.81 -21.06
N ASP A 484 -4.33 -9.48 -20.77
CA ASP A 484 -3.18 -10.30 -21.17
C ASP A 484 -2.45 -10.95 -19.99
N ALA A 485 -1.48 -11.82 -20.29
CA ALA A 485 -0.71 -12.56 -19.29
C ALA A 485 0.24 -11.68 -18.45
N SER A 486 0.43 -10.41 -18.84
CA SER A 486 1.18 -9.43 -18.05
C SER A 486 0.29 -8.64 -17.09
N GLY A 487 -1.03 -8.90 -17.12
CA GLY A 487 -2.02 -8.24 -16.27
C GLY A 487 -2.57 -6.94 -16.84
N ARG A 488 -2.21 -6.56 -18.07
CA ARG A 488 -2.73 -5.34 -18.68
C ARG A 488 -4.17 -5.55 -19.12
N MET A 489 -4.96 -4.47 -19.11
CA MET A 489 -6.34 -4.48 -19.60
C MET A 489 -6.54 -3.48 -20.73
N GLU A 490 -7.11 -3.93 -21.84
CA GLU A 490 -7.59 -3.05 -22.89
C GLU A 490 -8.98 -2.54 -22.52
N VAL A 491 -9.12 -1.22 -22.36
CA VAL A 491 -10.37 -0.60 -21.90
C VAL A 491 -10.87 0.36 -22.95
N ARG A 492 -12.16 0.26 -23.28
CA ARG A 492 -12.90 1.26 -24.05
C ARG A 492 -13.64 2.17 -23.09
N ILE A 493 -13.35 3.46 -23.15
CA ILE A 493 -14.03 4.52 -22.42
C ILE A 493 -14.85 5.33 -23.41
N THR A 494 -16.09 5.64 -23.08
CA THR A 494 -16.98 6.50 -23.88
C THR A 494 -17.58 7.57 -22.99
N LEU A 495 -17.58 8.81 -23.45
CA LEU A 495 -18.17 9.93 -22.73
C LEU A 495 -19.29 10.55 -23.56
N ALA A 496 -20.52 10.45 -23.05
CA ALA A 496 -21.66 11.08 -23.69
C ALA A 496 -21.55 12.62 -23.63
N ALA A 497 -22.02 13.29 -24.68
CA ALA A 497 -22.10 14.74 -24.70
C ALA A 497 -22.95 15.26 -23.52
N PRO A 498 -22.63 16.45 -22.95
CA PRO A 498 -23.43 17.04 -21.90
C PRO A 498 -24.90 17.13 -22.32
N ARG A 499 -25.82 16.63 -21.51
CA ARG A 499 -27.25 16.83 -21.78
C ARG A 499 -27.55 18.33 -21.70
N ALA A 500 -27.82 18.95 -22.85
CA ALA A 500 -28.26 20.33 -22.91
C ALA A 500 -29.54 20.48 -22.06
N GLY A 501 -29.47 21.28 -20.98
CA GLY A 501 -30.68 21.83 -20.35
C GLY A 501 -31.05 21.41 -18.92
N ARG A 502 -30.17 20.79 -18.12
CA ARG A 502 -30.41 20.74 -16.66
C ARG A 502 -29.54 21.78 -15.93
N PRO A 503 -30.13 22.70 -15.14
CA PRO A 503 -29.35 23.66 -14.39
C PRO A 503 -28.43 22.93 -13.41
N ARG A 504 -27.18 23.42 -13.30
CA ARG A 504 -26.23 22.96 -12.29
C ARG A 504 -26.91 23.01 -10.93
N ARG A 505 -27.17 21.86 -10.31
CA ARG A 505 -27.49 21.82 -8.89
C ARG A 505 -26.24 22.28 -8.16
N LYS A 506 -26.29 23.47 -7.56
CA LYS A 506 -25.40 23.78 -6.44
C LYS A 506 -25.75 22.76 -5.35
N ARG A 507 -24.79 21.91 -4.99
CA ARG A 507 -24.83 21.27 -3.67
C ARG A 507 -24.37 22.31 -2.66
#